data_AF-A0A1F9KZV5-F1
#
_entry.id   AF-A0A1F9KZV5-F1
#
_cell.length_a   1.000
_cell.length_b   1.000
_cell.length_c   1.000
_cell.angle_alpha   90.00
_cell.angle_beta   90.00
_cell.angle_gamma   90.00
#
_symmetry.space_group_name_H-M   'P 1'
#
loop_
_entity.id
_entity.type
_entity.pdbx_description
1 polymer ?
#
loop_
_entity_poly.entity_id
_entity_poly.type
_entity_poly.pdbx_seq_one_letter_code
_entity_poly.pdbx_strand_id
1 'polypeptide(L)'
;MNDRTMRHLLFTALVLMATGALYLHLRVHPFLVPDKANPGQTLFVGSFVAASLFALLDLVVVSLLFTRRRTAVYGYVLNGMLVIFGTVLMTHFSIAKLSVDHSQPLYLLLFKSTLPDIALAWADFLVAAALYHLWQREPAATQTLNSRP
;
A
#
# COMPACT_ATOMS: atom_id res chain seq x y z
N MET A 1 20.94 17.01 5.34
CA MET A 1 19.63 17.27 4.68
C MET A 1 18.69 17.81 5.74
N ASN A 2 17.93 18.87 5.45
CA ASN A 2 17.03 19.47 6.44
C ASN A 2 15.77 18.61 6.64
N ASP A 3 15.19 18.60 7.85
CA ASP A 3 14.01 17.78 8.19
C ASP A 3 12.80 18.05 7.28
N ARG A 4 12.61 19.31 6.84
CA ARG A 4 11.55 19.65 5.88
C ARG A 4 11.77 18.98 4.53
N THR A 5 13.00 18.97 4.03
CA THR A 5 13.36 18.33 2.75
C THR A 5 13.18 16.82 2.84
N MET A 6 13.63 16.20 3.95
CA MET A 6 13.42 14.78 4.22
C MET A 6 11.93 14.42 4.24
N ARG A 7 11.10 15.25 4.89
CA ARG A 7 9.65 15.05 4.93
C ARG A 7 9.02 15.08 3.54
N HIS A 8 9.36 16.08 2.72
CA HIS A 8 8.85 16.16 1.36
C HIS A 8 9.29 14.96 0.53
N LEU A 9 10.55 14.52 0.64
CA LEU A 9 11.05 13.34 -0.05
C LEU A 9 10.31 12.07 0.35
N LEU A 10 10.17 11.81 1.66
CA LEU A 10 9.44 10.64 2.17
C LEU A 10 7.96 10.67 1.76
N PHE A 11 7.33 11.85 1.79
CA PHE A 11 5.96 12.01 1.34
C PHE A 11 5.82 11.74 -0.16
N THR A 12 6.71 12.29 -0.99
CA THR A 12 6.70 12.01 -2.43
C THR A 12 6.98 10.55 -2.74
N ALA A 13 7.87 9.90 -1.98
CA ALA A 13 8.15 8.48 -2.11
C ALA A 13 6.90 7.65 -1.78
N LEU A 14 6.20 7.96 -0.68
CA LEU A 14 4.95 7.31 -0.29
C LEU A 14 3.89 7.41 -1.39
N VAL A 15 3.65 8.61 -1.92
CA VAL A 15 2.66 8.81 -3.00
C VAL A 15 3.04 8.05 -4.26
N LEU A 16 4.31 8.05 -4.64
CA LEU A 16 4.79 7.31 -5.82
C LEU A 16 4.67 5.80 -5.63
N MET A 17 5.00 5.28 -4.45
CA MET A 17 4.87 3.85 -4.12
C MET A 17 3.40 3.41 -4.12
N ALA A 18 2.51 4.17 -3.47
CA ALA A 18 1.07 3.90 -3.48
C ALA A 18 0.47 3.99 -4.90
N THR A 19 0.92 4.95 -5.72
CA THR A 19 0.50 5.05 -7.13
C THR A 19 0.98 3.85 -7.94
N GLY A 20 2.24 3.44 -7.75
CA GLY A 20 2.81 2.24 -8.37
C GLY A 20 2.07 0.98 -7.95
N ALA A 21 1.74 0.85 -6.67
CA ALA A 21 0.97 -0.27 -6.13
C ALA A 21 -0.45 -0.33 -6.73
N LEU A 22 -1.13 0.81 -6.88
CA LEU A 22 -2.43 0.88 -7.54
C LEU A 22 -2.35 0.42 -9.00
N TYR A 23 -1.36 0.91 -9.76
CA TYR A 23 -1.18 0.50 -11.15
C TYR A 23 -0.86 -1.00 -11.28
N LEU A 24 -0.05 -1.53 -10.37
CA LEU A 24 0.26 -2.95 -10.30
C LEU A 24 -0.99 -3.79 -10.00
N HIS A 25 -1.84 -3.34 -9.08
CA HIS A 25 -3.14 -3.96 -8.79
C HIS A 25 -4.05 -3.99 -10.01
N LEU A 26 -4.18 -2.88 -10.74
CA LEU A 26 -4.98 -2.81 -11.96
C LEU A 26 -4.45 -3.75 -13.07
N ARG A 27 -3.14 -3.99 -13.09
CA ARG A 27 -2.51 -4.91 -14.04
C ARG A 27 -2.70 -6.38 -13.67
N VAL A 28 -2.58 -6.73 -12.38
CA VAL A 28 -2.66 -8.11 -11.88
C VAL A 28 -4.12 -8.57 -11.74
N HIS A 29 -5.03 -7.65 -11.42
CA HIS A 29 -6.44 -7.91 -11.18
C HIS A 29 -7.33 -7.08 -12.12
N PRO A 30 -7.38 -7.41 -13.43
CA PRO A 30 -8.27 -6.74 -14.36
C PRO A 30 -9.74 -6.95 -13.94
N PHE A 31 -10.52 -5.87 -13.89
CA PHE A 31 -11.94 -5.90 -13.50
C PHE A 31 -12.80 -6.75 -14.45
N LEU A 32 -12.35 -6.93 -15.68
CA LEU A 32 -12.96 -7.77 -16.70
C LEU A 32 -11.98 -8.89 -17.03
N VAL A 33 -12.31 -10.11 -16.61
CA VAL A 33 -11.54 -11.30 -16.97
C VAL A 33 -12.30 -12.03 -18.08
N PRO A 34 -11.68 -12.32 -19.24
CA PRO A 34 -12.33 -13.12 -20.27
C PRO A 34 -12.63 -14.52 -19.72
N ASP A 35 -13.87 -14.96 -19.89
CA ASP A 35 -14.31 -16.29 -19.47
C ASP A 35 -13.53 -17.36 -20.25
N LYS A 36 -12.84 -18.25 -19.52
CA LYS A 36 -12.12 -19.37 -20.13
C LYS A 36 -13.06 -20.40 -20.76
N ALA A 37 -14.32 -20.44 -20.32
CA ALA A 37 -15.33 -21.34 -20.88
C ALA A 37 -16.05 -20.75 -22.11
N ASN A 38 -16.15 -19.42 -22.22
CA ASN A 38 -16.85 -18.74 -23.31
C ASN A 38 -16.02 -17.56 -23.85
N PRO A 39 -15.19 -17.77 -24.90
CA PRO A 39 -14.40 -16.70 -25.51
C PRO A 39 -15.33 -15.67 -26.17
N GLY A 40 -15.56 -14.54 -25.48
CA GLY A 40 -16.45 -13.46 -25.90
C GLY A 40 -17.22 -12.81 -24.75
N GLN A 41 -17.28 -13.46 -23.58
CA GLN A 41 -17.89 -12.89 -22.37
C GLN A 41 -16.81 -12.52 -21.35
N THR A 42 -16.97 -11.36 -20.73
CA THR A 42 -16.11 -10.88 -19.65
C THR A 42 -16.82 -11.05 -18.31
N LEU A 43 -16.19 -11.74 -17.38
CA LEU A 43 -16.69 -11.92 -16.02
C LEU A 43 -16.18 -10.80 -15.12
N PHE A 44 -17.10 -10.20 -14.38
CA PHE A 44 -16.79 -9.22 -13.35
C PHE A 44 -16.47 -9.95 -12.03
N VAL A 45 -15.24 -9.80 -11.55
CA VAL A 45 -14.78 -10.46 -10.32
C VAL A 45 -14.80 -9.44 -9.18
N GLY A 46 -15.83 -9.47 -8.34
CA GLY A 46 -16.00 -8.52 -7.23
C GLY A 46 -14.80 -8.49 -6.25
N SER A 47 -14.12 -9.62 -6.08
CA SER A 47 -12.92 -9.74 -5.24
C SER A 47 -11.75 -8.86 -5.74
N PHE A 48 -11.67 -8.62 -7.05
CA PHE A 48 -10.63 -7.79 -7.68
C PHE A 48 -10.91 -6.29 -7.54
N VAL A 49 -12.20 -5.94 -7.45
CA VAL A 49 -12.63 -4.57 -7.12
C VAL A 49 -12.26 -4.23 -5.68
N ALA A 50 -12.53 -5.13 -4.72
CA ALA A 50 -12.16 -4.92 -3.33
C ALA A 50 -10.63 -4.74 -3.17
N ALA A 51 -9.83 -5.53 -3.88
CA ALA A 51 -8.38 -5.39 -3.89
C ALA A 51 -7.91 -4.01 -4.40
N SER A 52 -8.53 -3.51 -5.48
CA SER A 52 -8.22 -2.20 -6.04
C SER A 52 -8.69 -1.05 -5.14
N LEU A 53 -9.80 -1.24 -4.40
CA LEU A 53 -10.28 -0.28 -3.41
C LEU A 53 -9.31 -0.13 -2.24
N PHE A 54 -8.69 -1.22 -1.76
CA PHE A 54 -7.67 -1.13 -0.71
C PHE A 54 -6.45 -0.33 -1.16
N ALA A 55 -5.97 -0.56 -2.38
CA ALA A 55 -4.88 0.23 -2.97
C ALA A 55 -5.26 1.71 -3.17
N LEU A 56 -6.51 1.98 -3.56
CA LEU A 56 -7.02 3.35 -3.69
C LEU A 56 -7.15 4.06 -2.34
N LEU A 57 -7.60 3.34 -1.31
CA LEU A 57 -7.67 3.85 0.07
C LEU A 57 -6.28 4.20 0.59
N ASP A 58 -5.28 3.37 0.32
CA ASP A 58 -3.90 3.69 0.67
C ASP A 58 -3.44 4.97 -0.05
N LEU A 59 -3.56 5.03 -1.38
CA LEU A 59 -3.12 6.20 -2.14
C LEU A 59 -3.80 7.50 -1.70
N VAL A 60 -5.12 7.50 -1.51
CA VAL A 60 -5.88 8.73 -1.25
C VAL A 60 -5.94 9.04 0.25
N VAL A 61 -6.38 8.08 1.06
CA VAL A 61 -6.68 8.30 2.48
C VAL A 61 -5.38 8.36 3.27
N VAL A 62 -4.46 7.42 3.09
CA VAL A 62 -3.20 7.44 3.85
C VAL A 62 -2.38 8.69 3.50
N SER A 63 -2.23 9.02 2.21
CA SER A 63 -1.53 10.25 1.79
C SER A 63 -2.16 11.51 2.38
N LEU A 64 -3.49 11.61 2.38
CA LEU A 64 -4.19 12.74 2.98
C LEU A 64 -3.94 12.82 4.50
N LEU A 65 -3.99 11.68 5.19
CA LEU A 65 -3.75 11.61 6.64
C LEU A 65 -2.31 12.01 7.00
N PHE A 66 -1.32 11.73 6.14
CA PHE A 66 0.07 12.15 6.33
C PHE A 66 0.35 13.63 6.03
N THR A 67 -0.61 14.35 5.43
CA THR A 67 -0.47 15.78 5.13
C THR A 67 -0.45 16.62 6.41
N ARG A 68 -1.10 16.17 7.50
CA ARG A 68 -1.22 16.93 8.75
C ARG A 68 -0.67 16.13 9.94
N ARG A 69 0.16 16.78 10.77
CA ARG A 69 0.77 16.17 11.96
C ARG A 69 -0.24 15.48 12.88
N ARG A 70 -1.39 16.11 13.11
CA ARG A 70 -2.45 15.60 14.00
C ARG A 70 -3.06 14.30 13.48
N THR A 71 -3.04 14.08 12.17
CA THR A 71 -3.62 12.90 11.52
C THR A 71 -2.57 11.88 11.09
N ALA A 72 -1.28 12.19 11.18
CA ALA A 72 -0.18 11.30 10.82
C ALA A 72 -0.20 9.98 11.63
N VAL A 73 -0.69 10.00 12.88
CA VAL A 73 -0.89 8.79 13.69
C VAL A 73 -1.91 7.86 13.02
N TYR A 74 -3.04 8.40 12.58
CA TYR A 74 -4.06 7.61 11.89
C TYR A 74 -3.55 7.10 10.55
N GLY A 75 -2.75 7.90 9.83
CA GLY A 75 -2.14 7.49 8.57
C GLY A 75 -1.21 6.30 8.75
N TYR A 76 -0.34 6.35 9.78
CA TYR A 76 0.56 5.25 10.12
C TYR A 76 -0.19 3.97 10.49
N VAL A 77 -1.21 4.07 11.36
CA VAL A 77 -2.01 2.89 11.78
C VAL A 77 -2.79 2.32 10.61
N LEU A 78 -3.45 3.17 9.81
CA LEU A 78 -4.23 2.73 8.66
C LEU A 78 -3.36 2.05 7.60
N ASN A 79 -2.20 2.63 7.27
CA ASN A 79 -1.26 2.04 6.33
C ASN A 79 -0.78 0.65 6.82
N GLY A 80 -0.38 0.54 8.09
CA GLY A 80 0.00 -0.75 8.69
C GLY A 80 -1.12 -1.79 8.65
N MET A 81 -2.37 -1.38 8.93
CA MET A 81 -3.53 -2.26 8.79
C MET A 81 -3.72 -2.74 7.35
N LEU A 82 -3.64 -1.83 6.37
CA LEU A 82 -3.78 -2.17 4.95
C LEU A 82 -2.71 -3.15 4.49
N VAL A 83 -1.46 -2.99 4.94
CA VAL A 83 -0.37 -3.92 4.62
C VAL A 83 -0.60 -5.31 5.22
N ILE A 84 -1.06 -5.38 6.47
CA ILE A 84 -1.37 -6.67 7.13
C ILE A 84 -2.52 -7.37 6.40
N PHE A 85 -3.63 -6.66 6.16
CA PHE A 85 -4.78 -7.23 5.43
C PHE A 85 -4.40 -7.64 4.00
N GLY A 86 -3.67 -6.78 3.29
CA GLY A 86 -3.16 -7.08 1.96
C GLY A 86 -2.29 -8.33 1.94
N THR A 87 -1.37 -8.46 2.89
CA THR A 87 -0.50 -9.63 3.03
C THR A 87 -1.31 -10.92 3.25
N VAL A 88 -2.28 -10.90 4.16
CA VAL A 88 -3.13 -12.08 4.44
C VAL A 88 -3.95 -12.47 3.21
N LEU A 89 -4.62 -11.50 2.56
CA LEU A 89 -5.45 -11.76 1.38
C LEU A 89 -4.62 -12.23 0.18
N MET A 90 -3.47 -11.61 -0.08
CA MET A 90 -2.56 -12.01 -1.15
C MET A 90 -1.95 -13.38 -0.88
N THR A 91 -1.56 -13.68 0.36
CA THR A 91 -1.05 -15.00 0.72
C THR A 91 -2.11 -16.08 0.52
N HIS A 92 -3.35 -15.81 0.96
CA HIS A 92 -4.47 -16.72 0.74
C HIS A 92 -4.71 -16.98 -0.75
N PHE A 93 -4.68 -15.93 -1.58
CA PHE A 93 -4.82 -16.03 -3.03
C PHE A 93 -3.66 -16.81 -3.68
N SER A 94 -2.43 -16.58 -3.22
CA SER A 94 -1.24 -17.31 -3.70
C SER A 94 -1.35 -18.80 -3.41
N ILE A 95 -1.73 -19.18 -2.18
CA ILE A 95 -1.96 -20.58 -1.80
C ILE A 95 -3.08 -21.21 -2.64
N ALA A 96 -4.19 -20.48 -2.85
CA ALA A 96 -5.30 -20.97 -3.66
C ALA A 96 -4.93 -21.17 -5.14
N LYS A 97 -4.01 -20.38 -5.70
CA LYS A 97 -3.47 -20.61 -7.05
C LYS A 97 -2.51 -21.80 -7.09
N LEU A 98 -1.67 -21.95 -6.06
CA LEU A 98 -0.70 -23.04 -5.98
C LEU A 98 -1.35 -24.41 -5.79
N SER A 99 -2.48 -24.49 -5.09
CA SER A 99 -3.22 -25.74 -4.94
C SER A 99 -3.84 -26.24 -6.26
N VAL A 100 -4.07 -25.34 -7.22
CA VAL A 100 -4.60 -25.69 -8.55
C VAL A 100 -3.48 -26.07 -9.53
N ASP A 101 -2.33 -25.37 -9.48
CA ASP A 101 -1.18 -25.61 -10.38
C ASP A 101 0.01 -26.24 -9.62
N HIS A 102 -0.07 -27.55 -9.37
CA HIS A 102 0.91 -28.33 -8.58
C HIS A 102 2.34 -28.41 -9.16
N SER A 103 2.64 -27.81 -10.32
CA SER A 103 3.90 -28.02 -11.06
C SER A 103 4.50 -26.73 -11.63
N GLN A 104 4.40 -25.61 -10.92
CA GLN A 104 5.04 -24.36 -11.32
C GLN A 104 6.51 -24.33 -10.85
N PRO A 105 7.49 -24.00 -11.72
CA PRO A 105 8.89 -23.83 -11.32
C PRO A 105 9.06 -22.69 -10.31
N LEU A 106 10.04 -22.83 -9.41
CA LEU A 106 10.31 -21.93 -8.28
C LEU A 106 10.47 -20.46 -8.70
N TYR A 107 11.03 -20.20 -9.89
CA TYR A 107 11.13 -18.86 -10.48
C TYR A 107 9.75 -18.22 -10.76
N LEU A 108 8.79 -18.97 -11.29
CA LEU A 108 7.43 -18.48 -11.49
C LEU A 108 6.73 -18.27 -10.14
N LEU A 109 7.04 -19.09 -9.14
CA LEU A 109 6.52 -18.95 -7.79
C LEU A 109 7.08 -17.72 -7.05
N LEU A 110 8.31 -17.28 -7.36
CA LEU A 110 8.90 -16.06 -6.78
C LEU A 110 8.48 -14.78 -7.51
N PHE A 111 8.50 -14.79 -8.84
CA PHE A 111 8.31 -13.57 -9.65
C PHE A 111 6.92 -13.41 -10.24
N LYS A 112 6.10 -14.47 -10.29
CA LYS A 112 4.71 -14.44 -10.79
C LYS A 112 3.67 -14.67 -9.68
N SER A 113 4.12 -14.91 -8.45
CA SER A 113 3.29 -14.92 -7.24
C SER A 113 3.07 -13.49 -6.72
N THR A 114 2.26 -13.35 -5.70
CA THR A 114 1.98 -12.09 -4.99
C THR A 114 3.11 -11.68 -4.02
N LEU A 115 4.21 -12.43 -3.95
CA LEU A 115 5.34 -12.13 -3.07
C LEU A 115 6.01 -10.77 -3.36
N PRO A 116 6.26 -10.39 -4.63
CA PRO A 116 6.78 -9.05 -4.95
C PRO A 116 5.81 -7.94 -4.56
N ASP A 117 4.50 -8.18 -4.70
CA ASP A 117 3.46 -7.23 -4.33
C ASP A 117 3.43 -7.01 -2.81
N ILE A 118 3.55 -8.10 -2.03
CA ILE A 118 3.68 -8.04 -0.57
C ILE A 118 4.93 -7.25 -0.18
N ALA A 119 6.08 -7.52 -0.81
CA ALA A 119 7.32 -6.80 -0.52
C ALA A 119 7.19 -5.29 -0.81
N LEU A 120 6.49 -4.91 -1.88
CA LEU A 120 6.21 -3.51 -2.20
C LEU A 120 5.34 -2.84 -1.12
N ALA A 121 4.30 -3.54 -0.64
CA ALA A 121 3.43 -3.05 0.43
C ALA A 121 4.22 -2.81 1.74
N TRP A 122 5.12 -3.74 2.11
CA TRP A 122 5.99 -3.55 3.27
C TRP A 122 6.99 -2.41 3.09
N ALA A 123 7.51 -2.22 1.89
CA ALA A 123 8.41 -1.11 1.60
C ALA A 123 7.68 0.25 1.75
N ASP A 124 6.45 0.35 1.25
CA ASP A 124 5.59 1.52 1.45
C ASP A 124 5.35 1.82 2.95
N PHE A 125 5.00 0.80 3.74
CA PHE A 125 4.83 0.93 5.19
C PHE A 125 6.10 1.42 5.90
N LEU A 126 7.28 0.93 5.52
CA LEU A 126 8.54 1.39 6.12
C LEU A 126 8.81 2.87 5.80
N VAL A 127 8.47 3.35 4.60
CA VAL A 127 8.54 4.78 4.27
C VAL A 127 7.53 5.58 5.09
N ALA A 128 6.30 5.10 5.23
CA ALA A 128 5.27 5.71 6.08
C ALA A 128 5.71 5.79 7.55
N ALA A 129 6.34 4.73 8.07
CA ALA A 129 6.89 4.67 9.42
C ALA A 129 8.00 5.71 9.62
N ALA A 130 8.93 5.81 8.68
CA ALA A 130 9.99 6.82 8.72
C ALA A 130 9.42 8.24 8.71
N LEU A 131 8.42 8.51 7.86
CA LEU A 131 7.72 9.78 7.80
C LEU A 131 6.99 10.11 9.11
N TYR A 132 6.35 9.11 9.71
CA TYR A 132 5.66 9.25 10.99
C TYR A 132 6.62 9.60 12.14
N HIS A 133 7.74 8.87 12.25
CA HIS A 133 8.76 9.17 13.26
C HIS A 133 9.35 10.57 13.08
N LEU A 134 9.51 11.03 11.84
CA LEU A 134 9.95 12.40 11.56
C LEU A 134 8.94 13.45 12.07
N TRP A 135 7.64 13.20 11.88
CA TRP A 135 6.57 14.05 12.43
C TRP A 135 6.55 14.10 13.96
N GLN A 136 6.94 13.02 14.64
CA GLN A 136 7.03 12.99 16.10
C GLN A 136 8.24 13.75 16.65
N ARG A 137 9.35 13.79 15.90
CA ARG A 137 10.61 14.42 16.34
C ARG A 137 10.56 15.96 16.34
N GLU A 138 9.66 16.59 15.58
CA GLU A 138 9.50 18.04 15.64
C GLU A 138 8.94 18.44 17.02
N PRO A 139 9.67 19.19 17.87
CA PRO A 139 9.08 19.72 19.10
C PRO A 139 7.85 20.56 18.75
N ALA A 140 6.82 20.54 19.60
CA ALA A 140 5.67 21.40 19.48
C ALA A 140 6.13 22.87 19.59
N ALA A 141 6.51 23.48 18.46
CA ALA A 141 6.95 24.87 18.38
C ALA A 141 5.75 25.81 18.54
N THR A 142 5.09 25.77 19.71
CA THR A 142 4.06 26.74 20.12
C THR A 142 3.80 26.75 21.64
N GLN A 143 4.77 26.36 22.49
CA GLN A 143 4.60 26.51 23.96
C GLN A 143 5.66 27.38 24.66
N THR A 144 6.66 27.91 23.95
CA THR A 144 7.71 28.74 24.56
C THR A 144 7.55 30.25 24.36
N LEU A 145 6.50 30.72 23.66
CA LEU A 145 6.27 32.15 23.42
C LEU A 145 5.18 32.78 24.30
N ASN A 146 4.53 32.02 25.19
CA ASN A 146 3.39 32.52 25.98
C ASN A 146 3.57 32.40 27.50
N SER A 147 4.79 32.15 28.00
CA SER A 147 5.09 31.98 29.42
C SER A 147 6.01 33.05 30.03
N ARG A 148 6.11 34.24 29.40
CA ARG A 148 6.69 35.44 30.02
C ARG A 148 6.00 36.70 29.51
N PRO A 149 5.79 37.74 30.34
CA PRO A 149 5.95 37.83 31.79
C PRO A 149 4.67 37.49 32.58
#